data_AF-A0A090TCG5-F1
#
_entry.id   AF-A0A090TCG5-F1
#
_cell.length_a   1.000
_cell.length_b   1.000
_cell.length_c   1.000
_cell.angle_alpha   90.00
_cell.angle_beta   90.00
_cell.angle_gamma   90.00
#
_symmetry.space_group_name_H-M   'P 1'
#
loop_
_entity.id
_entity.type
_entity.pdbx_description
1 polymer ?
#
loop_
_entity_poly.entity_id
_entity_poly.type
_entity_poly.pdbx_seq_one_letter_code
_entity_poly.pdbx_strand_id
1 'polypeptide(L)'
;MAESQLSAARNLVIVPAASKGYKNWTGQGYADVIDHAVSKGWNIILAGSPAKIEIGLGQAIESLTARPVTNLIGQSSLLQMLALIDLADLVIAPDTGPTHMANAMSTPVIGLYAHHNPKRTGPYKYQDYVVSVYEEAILAETGKTSRELEWRARVKDKQAMQRIKAESVIAMFDQVVKSEAL
;
A
#
# COMPACT_ATOMS: atom_id res chain seq x y z
N MET A 1 -6.56 -4.08 -21.75
CA MET A 1 -5.62 -3.14 -21.10
C MET A 1 -5.28 -3.59 -19.69
N ALA A 2 -6.25 -3.85 -18.80
CA ALA A 2 -5.94 -4.46 -17.48
C ALA A 2 -5.42 -5.89 -17.64
N GLU A 3 -6.14 -6.75 -18.35
CA GLU A 3 -5.76 -8.15 -18.59
C GLU A 3 -4.40 -8.33 -19.29
N SER A 4 -4.02 -7.40 -20.17
CA SER A 4 -2.75 -7.47 -20.90
C SER A 4 -1.51 -7.22 -20.03
N GLN A 5 -1.69 -6.74 -18.80
CA GLN A 5 -0.61 -6.48 -17.84
C GLN A 5 -0.55 -7.55 -16.75
N LEU A 6 -1.55 -8.45 -16.71
CA LEU A 6 -1.58 -9.58 -15.80
C LEU A 6 -0.75 -10.73 -16.35
N SER A 7 -0.12 -11.45 -15.44
CA SER A 7 0.64 -12.66 -15.72
C SER A 7 -0.19 -13.89 -15.38
N ALA A 8 0.21 -15.05 -15.92
CA ALA A 8 -0.24 -16.35 -15.42
C ALA A 8 0.31 -16.66 -14.00
N ALA A 9 1.36 -15.93 -13.59
CA ALA A 9 1.81 -15.88 -12.20
C ALA A 9 0.92 -14.93 -11.37
N ARG A 10 1.06 -15.01 -10.04
CA ARG A 10 0.33 -14.15 -9.10
C ARG A 10 0.71 -12.69 -9.28
N ASN A 11 -0.28 -11.81 -9.23
CA ASN A 11 -0.17 -10.39 -9.53
C ASN A 11 -0.31 -9.55 -8.25
N LEU A 12 0.74 -8.82 -7.91
CA LEU A 12 0.74 -7.83 -6.83
C LEU A 12 0.63 -6.43 -7.44
N VAL A 13 -0.47 -5.75 -7.15
CA VAL A 13 -0.68 -4.35 -7.52
C VAL A 13 -0.26 -3.46 -6.36
N ILE A 14 0.68 -2.56 -6.59
CA ILE A 14 1.12 -1.57 -5.59
C ILE A 14 0.65 -0.20 -6.04
N VAL A 15 -0.10 0.49 -5.17
CA VAL A 15 -0.47 1.89 -5.37
C VAL A 15 0.26 2.73 -4.32
N PRO A 16 1.50 3.15 -4.59
CA PRO A 16 2.43 3.56 -3.55
C PRO A 16 2.12 4.94 -2.95
N ALA A 17 1.33 5.74 -3.67
CA ALA A 17 1.19 7.15 -3.41
C ALA A 17 -0.24 7.56 -3.04
N ALA A 18 -0.32 8.71 -2.38
CA ALA A 18 -1.53 9.45 -2.06
C ALA A 18 -1.44 10.86 -2.68
N SER A 19 -2.59 11.47 -2.90
CA SER A 19 -2.66 12.90 -3.25
C SER A 19 -2.04 13.83 -2.20
N LYS A 20 -1.91 13.33 -0.96
CA LYS A 20 -1.24 14.01 0.15
C LYS A 20 0.07 13.30 0.46
N GLY A 21 1.19 13.89 0.04
CA GLY A 21 2.52 13.26 0.12
C GLY A 21 2.95 12.78 1.51
N TYR A 22 2.44 13.36 2.60
CA TYR A 22 2.75 12.88 3.96
C TYR A 22 2.21 11.47 4.24
N LYS A 23 1.23 10.99 3.46
CA LYS A 23 0.74 9.61 3.53
C LYS A 23 1.55 8.63 2.70
N ASN A 24 2.50 9.11 1.91
CA ASN A 24 3.35 8.22 1.13
C ASN A 24 4.34 7.56 2.08
N TRP A 25 4.51 6.26 1.91
CA TRP A 25 5.62 5.56 2.54
C TRP A 25 6.92 5.83 1.76
N THR A 26 7.96 5.05 2.03
CA THR A 26 9.30 5.26 1.45
C THR A 26 9.45 4.48 0.15
N GLY A 27 10.18 5.06 -0.82
CA GLY A 27 10.54 4.35 -2.05
C GLY A 27 11.36 3.09 -1.78
N GLN A 28 12.32 3.16 -0.85
CA GLN A 28 13.13 2.01 -0.43
C GLN A 28 12.26 0.91 0.17
N GLY A 29 11.32 1.24 1.06
CA GLY A 29 10.45 0.22 1.67
C GLY A 29 9.57 -0.51 0.65
N TYR A 30 9.07 0.19 -0.36
CA TYR A 30 8.38 -0.47 -1.48
C TYR A 30 9.33 -1.34 -2.30
N ALA A 31 10.54 -0.86 -2.61
CA ALA A 31 11.53 -1.64 -3.35
C ALA A 31 11.90 -2.95 -2.63
N ASP A 32 12.12 -2.90 -1.32
CA ASP A 32 12.44 -4.08 -0.50
C ASP A 32 11.31 -5.13 -0.54
N VAL A 33 10.05 -4.68 -0.46
CA VAL A 33 8.87 -5.56 -0.56
C VAL A 33 8.72 -6.14 -1.97
N ILE A 34 8.96 -5.32 -2.99
CA ILE A 34 8.92 -5.73 -4.39
C ILE A 34 9.96 -6.81 -4.65
N ASP A 35 11.21 -6.60 -4.25
CA ASP A 35 12.29 -7.56 -4.48
C ASP A 35 12.00 -8.89 -3.76
N HIS A 36 11.42 -8.84 -2.55
CA HIS A 36 10.95 -10.04 -1.85
C HIS A 36 9.83 -10.75 -2.61
N ALA A 37 8.79 -10.05 -3.05
CA ALA A 37 7.67 -10.64 -3.79
C ALA A 37 8.13 -11.25 -5.14
N VAL A 38 8.99 -10.54 -5.86
CA VAL A 38 9.61 -11.02 -7.11
C VAL A 38 10.45 -12.27 -6.89
N SER A 39 11.19 -12.36 -5.78
CA SER A 39 11.97 -13.57 -5.43
C SER A 39 11.07 -14.80 -5.22
N LYS A 40 9.79 -14.58 -4.91
CA LYS A 40 8.74 -15.60 -4.77
C LYS A 40 7.92 -15.81 -6.04
N GLY A 41 8.32 -15.20 -7.16
CA GLY A 41 7.69 -15.41 -8.47
C GLY A 41 6.47 -14.53 -8.75
N TRP A 42 6.25 -13.46 -7.99
CA TRP A 42 5.14 -12.54 -8.24
C TRP A 42 5.43 -11.59 -9.41
N ASN A 43 4.39 -11.32 -10.19
CA ASN A 43 4.35 -10.22 -11.14
C ASN A 43 3.97 -8.93 -10.41
N ILE A 44 4.72 -7.85 -10.64
CA ILE A 44 4.56 -6.59 -9.91
C ILE A 44 4.06 -5.50 -10.85
N ILE A 45 2.98 -4.84 -10.44
CA ILE A 45 2.37 -3.74 -11.20
C ILE A 45 2.27 -2.52 -10.30
N LEU A 46 2.95 -1.43 -10.66
CA LEU A 46 2.74 -0.13 -10.03
C LEU A 46 1.57 0.57 -10.70
N ALA A 47 0.62 1.08 -9.92
CA ALA A 47 -0.50 1.86 -10.42
C ALA A 47 -0.66 3.16 -9.62
N GLY A 48 -1.29 4.17 -10.22
CA GLY A 48 -1.43 5.48 -9.61
C GLY A 48 -1.95 6.53 -10.60
N SER A 49 -2.22 7.72 -10.10
CA SER A 49 -2.72 8.84 -10.88
C SER A 49 -1.59 9.55 -11.67
N PRO A 50 -1.92 10.41 -12.65
CA PRO A 50 -0.91 11.19 -13.39
C PRO A 50 -0.33 12.37 -12.58
N ALA A 51 -0.60 12.47 -11.28
CA ALA A 51 -0.03 13.51 -10.45
C ALA A 51 1.50 13.36 -10.35
N LYS A 52 2.23 14.48 -10.47
CA LYS A 52 3.71 14.49 -10.47
C LYS A 52 4.33 13.79 -9.27
N ILE A 53 3.70 13.88 -8.10
CA ILE A 53 4.16 13.22 -6.87
C ILE A 53 4.10 11.69 -6.97
N GLU A 54 3.08 11.15 -7.65
CA GLU A 54 2.92 9.70 -7.82
C GLU A 54 3.88 9.18 -8.89
N ILE A 55 3.98 9.89 -10.02
CA ILE A 55 4.94 9.57 -11.09
C ILE A 55 6.37 9.55 -10.54
N GLY A 56 6.76 10.59 -9.80
CA GLY A 56 8.09 10.69 -9.22
C GLY A 56 8.37 9.57 -8.20
N LEU A 57 7.39 9.19 -7.37
CA LEU A 57 7.55 8.06 -6.45
C LEU A 57 7.67 6.73 -7.19
N GLY A 58 6.86 6.51 -8.24
CA GLY A 58 6.94 5.33 -9.09
C GLY A 58 8.32 5.15 -9.72
N GLN A 59 8.85 6.24 -10.32
CA GLN A 59 10.20 6.25 -10.90
C GLN A 59 11.29 5.99 -9.86
N ALA A 60 11.16 6.56 -8.66
CA ALA A 60 12.09 6.29 -7.57
C ALA A 60 12.08 4.81 -7.17
N ILE A 61 10.90 4.20 -7.06
CA ILE A 61 10.76 2.77 -6.77
C ILE A 61 11.41 1.93 -7.87
N GLU A 62 11.09 2.18 -9.15
CA GLU A 62 11.69 1.46 -10.28
C GLU A 62 13.23 1.54 -10.29
N SER A 63 13.79 2.68 -9.91
CA SER A 63 15.24 2.87 -9.86
C SER A 63 15.93 2.12 -8.70
N LEU A 64 15.17 1.71 -7.69
CA LEU A 64 15.67 1.02 -6.49
C LEU A 64 15.46 -0.49 -6.56
N THR A 65 14.50 -0.97 -7.35
CA THR A 65 14.18 -2.40 -7.49
C THR A 65 15.23 -3.14 -8.32
N ALA A 66 15.60 -4.35 -7.91
CA ALA A 66 16.62 -5.14 -8.61
C ALA A 66 16.12 -5.74 -9.93
N ARG A 67 14.80 -5.86 -10.12
CA ARG A 67 14.17 -6.37 -11.34
C ARG A 67 13.14 -5.41 -11.91
N PRO A 68 12.90 -5.44 -13.24
CA PRO A 68 11.86 -4.62 -13.85
C PRO A 68 10.48 -4.90 -13.27
N VAL A 69 9.70 -3.84 -13.08
CA VAL A 69 8.29 -3.89 -12.71
C VAL A 69 7.44 -3.22 -13.79
N THR A 70 6.16 -3.57 -13.88
CA THR A 70 5.24 -2.91 -14.81
C THR A 70 4.74 -1.62 -14.19
N ASN A 71 5.24 -0.46 -14.61
CA ASN A 71 4.77 0.82 -14.11
C ASN A 71 3.66 1.42 -14.99
N LEU A 72 2.44 1.47 -14.45
CA LEU A 72 1.23 2.05 -15.07
C LEU A 72 0.79 3.36 -14.40
N ILE A 73 1.62 3.96 -13.53
CA ILE A 73 1.29 5.22 -12.87
C ILE A 73 1.07 6.31 -13.92
N GLY A 74 -0.10 6.95 -13.86
CA GLY A 74 -0.52 7.96 -14.82
C GLY A 74 -0.96 7.42 -16.18
N GLN A 75 -0.99 6.09 -16.36
CA GLN A 75 -1.36 5.44 -17.62
C GLN A 75 -2.74 4.77 -17.58
N SER A 76 -3.37 4.69 -16.40
CA SER A 76 -4.70 4.13 -16.22
C SER A 76 -5.75 5.19 -15.84
N SER A 77 -6.95 5.07 -16.39
CA SER A 77 -8.14 5.75 -15.86
C SER A 77 -8.58 5.15 -14.52
N LEU A 78 -9.48 5.84 -13.80
CA LEU A 78 -10.05 5.35 -12.54
C LEU A 78 -10.70 3.96 -12.69
N LEU A 79 -11.48 3.76 -13.77
CA LEU A 79 -12.15 2.48 -14.03
C LEU A 79 -11.15 1.38 -14.41
N GLN A 80 -10.09 1.73 -15.12
CA GLN A 80 -9.01 0.78 -15.44
C GLN A 80 -8.23 0.37 -14.19
N MET A 81 -7.99 1.29 -13.26
CA MET A 81 -7.39 0.98 -11.96
C MET A 81 -8.30 0.07 -11.12
N LEU A 82 -9.60 0.33 -11.11
CA LEU A 82 -10.57 -0.54 -10.42
C LEU A 82 -10.56 -1.95 -11.01
N ALA A 83 -10.60 -2.08 -12.34
CA ALA A 83 -10.53 -3.39 -13.01
C ALA A 83 -9.19 -4.09 -12.77
N LEU A 84 -8.08 -3.35 -12.73
CA LEU A 84 -6.77 -3.90 -12.38
C LEU A 84 -6.75 -4.45 -10.95
N ILE A 85 -7.34 -3.72 -10.00
CA ILE A 85 -7.46 -4.15 -8.59
C ILE A 85 -8.37 -5.38 -8.46
N ASP A 86 -9.50 -5.41 -9.17
CA ASP A 86 -10.44 -6.55 -9.16
C ASP A 86 -9.80 -7.86 -9.64
N LEU A 87 -8.87 -7.77 -10.59
CA LEU A 87 -8.17 -8.92 -11.16
C LEU A 87 -6.83 -9.24 -10.48
N ALA A 88 -6.42 -8.46 -9.48
CA ALA A 88 -5.18 -8.69 -8.76
C ALA A 88 -5.34 -9.80 -7.70
N ASP A 89 -4.24 -10.50 -7.40
CA ASP A 89 -4.20 -11.46 -6.30
C ASP A 89 -4.03 -10.74 -4.95
N LEU A 90 -3.28 -9.64 -4.93
CA LEU A 90 -3.00 -8.85 -3.74
C LEU A 90 -2.76 -7.38 -4.09
N VAL A 91 -3.15 -6.48 -3.19
CA VAL A 91 -2.88 -5.04 -3.28
C VAL A 91 -2.05 -4.56 -2.09
N ILE A 92 -1.11 -3.63 -2.32
CA ILE A 92 -0.48 -2.84 -1.26
C ILE A 92 -0.73 -1.36 -1.52
N ALA A 93 -1.26 -0.65 -0.54
CA ALA A 93 -1.48 0.79 -0.64
C ALA A 93 -1.53 1.47 0.75
N PRO A 94 -1.20 2.78 0.83
CA PRO A 94 -1.45 3.55 2.05
C PRO A 94 -2.95 3.82 2.25
N ASP A 95 -3.30 4.54 3.31
CA ASP A 95 -4.69 5.01 3.60
C ASP A 95 -5.24 5.97 2.50
N THR A 96 -5.64 5.40 1.37
CA THR A 96 -6.07 6.07 0.13
C THR A 96 -7.21 5.31 -0.57
N GLY A 97 -7.77 5.92 -1.63
CA GLY A 97 -8.86 5.34 -2.44
C GLY A 97 -8.62 3.89 -2.88
N PRO A 98 -7.45 3.53 -3.43
CA PRO A 98 -7.09 2.15 -3.79
C PRO A 98 -7.33 1.10 -2.70
N THR A 99 -7.00 1.41 -1.44
CA THR A 99 -7.26 0.51 -0.31
C THR A 99 -8.76 0.22 -0.14
N HIS A 100 -9.60 1.24 -0.35
CA HIS A 100 -11.05 1.08 -0.30
C HIS A 100 -11.62 0.40 -1.56
N MET A 101 -11.01 0.61 -2.72
CA MET A 101 -11.38 -0.09 -3.97
C MET A 101 -11.14 -1.59 -3.82
N ALA A 102 -9.96 -1.99 -3.35
CA ALA A 102 -9.63 -3.40 -3.12
C ALA A 102 -10.62 -4.04 -2.13
N ASN A 103 -10.93 -3.36 -1.03
CA ASN A 103 -11.96 -3.80 -0.09
C ASN A 103 -13.36 -3.97 -0.76
N ALA A 104 -13.74 -3.07 -1.67
CA ALA A 104 -15.02 -3.15 -2.38
C ALA A 104 -15.06 -4.32 -3.38
N MET A 105 -13.95 -4.57 -4.08
CA MET A 105 -13.81 -5.68 -5.04
C MET A 105 -13.58 -7.04 -4.35
N SER A 106 -13.35 -7.05 -3.03
CA SER A 106 -12.95 -8.26 -2.29
C SER A 106 -11.60 -8.80 -2.74
N THR A 107 -10.70 -7.89 -3.12
CA THR A 107 -9.29 -8.18 -3.35
C THR A 107 -8.53 -8.00 -2.04
N PRO A 108 -7.76 -8.99 -1.57
CA PRO A 108 -6.89 -8.85 -0.41
C PRO A 108 -6.02 -7.60 -0.51
N VAL A 109 -5.95 -6.81 0.56
CA VAL A 109 -5.16 -5.57 0.59
C VAL A 109 -4.39 -5.41 1.88
N ILE A 110 -3.09 -5.16 1.73
CA ILE A 110 -2.22 -4.73 2.82
C ILE A 110 -2.23 -3.21 2.89
N GLY A 111 -2.85 -2.71 3.94
CA GLY A 111 -2.99 -1.28 4.18
C GLY A 111 -1.84 -0.71 5.00
N LEU A 112 -1.22 0.39 4.57
CA LEU A 112 -0.14 1.08 5.31
C LEU A 112 -0.64 2.33 6.04
N TYR A 113 -0.54 2.35 7.37
CA TYR A 113 -1.18 3.36 8.22
C TYR A 113 -0.26 3.97 9.27
N ALA A 114 0.00 5.27 9.18
CA ALA A 114 0.63 6.04 10.26
C ALA A 114 -0.24 7.18 10.79
N HIS A 115 -1.02 7.85 9.92
CA HIS A 115 -1.69 9.09 10.28
C HIS A 115 -3.07 8.93 10.90
N HIS A 116 -3.85 7.99 10.40
CA HIS A 116 -5.22 7.77 10.86
C HIS A 116 -5.34 6.42 11.54
N ASN A 117 -6.27 6.34 12.50
CA ASN A 117 -6.60 5.09 13.15
C ASN A 117 -7.14 4.07 12.12
N PRO A 118 -6.47 2.93 11.89
CA PRO A 118 -6.91 1.93 10.92
C PRO A 118 -8.25 1.28 11.31
N LYS A 119 -8.62 1.26 12.60
CA LYS A 119 -9.96 0.80 13.02
C LYS A 119 -11.09 1.69 12.49
N ARG A 120 -10.76 2.90 12.04
CA ARG A 120 -11.70 3.90 11.54
C ARG A 120 -11.71 3.99 10.01
N THR A 121 -10.54 3.93 9.38
CA THR A 121 -10.40 4.14 7.92
C THR A 121 -9.71 2.98 7.20
N GLY A 122 -9.44 1.89 7.90
CA GLY A 122 -8.87 0.68 7.33
C GLY A 122 -9.84 -0.06 6.40
N PRO A 123 -9.33 -0.99 5.57
CA PRO A 123 -10.15 -1.87 4.76
C PRO A 123 -10.96 -2.81 5.66
N TYR A 124 -12.30 -2.68 5.66
CA TYR A 124 -13.17 -3.40 6.59
C TYR A 124 -13.01 -4.93 6.54
N LYS A 125 -12.92 -5.52 5.34
CA LYS A 125 -12.75 -6.96 5.14
C LYS A 125 -11.34 -7.46 5.47
N TYR A 126 -10.35 -6.56 5.49
CA TYR A 126 -8.93 -6.88 5.59
C TYR A 126 -8.26 -6.10 6.72
N GLN A 127 -8.99 -5.87 7.82
CA GLN A 127 -8.47 -5.15 8.99
C GLN A 127 -7.22 -5.82 9.56
N ASP A 128 -7.16 -7.15 9.51
CA ASP A 128 -6.02 -7.93 9.98
C ASP A 128 -4.80 -7.85 9.07
N TYR A 129 -4.95 -7.29 7.85
CA TYR A 129 -3.87 -7.14 6.87
C TYR A 129 -3.26 -5.72 6.91
N VAL A 130 -3.55 -4.95 7.94
CA VAL A 130 -3.02 -3.60 8.12
C VAL A 130 -1.64 -3.64 8.81
N VAL A 131 -0.67 -2.95 8.22
CA VAL A 131 0.59 -2.59 8.88
C VAL A 131 0.47 -1.16 9.37
N SER A 132 0.48 -0.97 10.70
CA SER A 132 0.29 0.35 11.29
C SER A 132 1.28 0.71 12.38
N VAL A 133 1.71 1.96 12.35
CA VAL A 133 2.50 2.65 13.39
C VAL A 133 1.69 3.78 14.05
N TYR A 134 0.37 3.84 13.82
CA TYR A 134 -0.49 4.93 14.31
C TYR A 134 -0.45 5.07 15.83
N GLU A 135 -0.57 3.96 16.58
CA GLU A 135 -0.59 3.99 18.05
C GLU A 135 0.75 4.49 18.62
N GLU A 136 1.87 4.05 18.05
CA GLU A 136 3.20 4.53 18.43
C GLU A 136 3.37 6.02 18.11
N ALA A 137 2.99 6.42 16.90
CA ALA A 137 3.17 7.79 16.43
C ALA A 137 2.25 8.80 17.15
N ILE A 138 1.00 8.42 17.47
CA ILE A 138 0.08 9.30 18.20
C ILE A 138 0.49 9.45 19.66
N LEU A 139 0.98 8.37 20.28
CA LEU A 139 1.53 8.41 21.63
C LEU A 139 2.78 9.31 21.68
N ALA A 140 3.69 9.16 20.71
CA ALA A 140 4.89 10.00 20.62
C ALA A 140 4.56 11.48 20.38
N GLU A 141 3.52 11.80 19.60
CA GLU A 141 3.12 13.19 19.32
C GLU A 141 2.35 13.85 20.46
N THR A 142 1.52 13.09 21.18
CA THR A 142 0.53 13.67 22.12
C THR A 142 0.72 13.27 23.58
N GLY A 143 1.54 12.26 23.86
CA GLY A 143 1.67 11.64 25.18
C GLY A 143 0.45 10.82 25.60
N LYS A 144 -0.52 10.58 24.69
CA LYS A 144 -1.78 9.87 24.96
C LYS A 144 -2.00 8.76 23.94
N THR A 145 -2.67 7.68 24.39
CA THR A 145 -3.12 6.60 23.51
C THR A 145 -4.37 7.01 22.72
N SER A 146 -4.70 6.28 21.65
CA SER A 146 -5.91 6.57 20.85
C SER A 146 -7.22 6.46 21.64
N ARG A 147 -7.23 5.76 22.79
CA ARG A 147 -8.39 5.62 23.68
C ARG A 147 -8.66 6.85 24.54
N GLU A 148 -7.63 7.67 24.77
CA GLU A 148 -7.69 8.88 25.58
C GLU A 148 -7.94 10.15 24.75
N LEU A 149 -7.97 9.99 23.43
CA LEU A 149 -8.13 11.06 22.47
C LEU A 149 -9.52 11.02 21.83
N GLU A 150 -9.94 12.17 21.30
CA GLU A 150 -11.12 12.25 20.45
C GLU A 150 -11.03 11.26 19.29
N TRP A 151 -12.16 10.63 18.92
CA TRP A 151 -12.18 9.57 17.91
C TRP A 151 -11.63 9.98 16.53
N ARG A 152 -11.57 11.29 16.25
CA ARG A 152 -11.01 11.86 15.01
C ARG A 152 -9.53 12.24 15.11
N ALA A 153 -8.87 11.97 16.23
CA ALA A 153 -7.47 12.27 16.43
C ALA A 153 -6.61 11.57 15.37
N ARG A 154 -5.63 12.32 14.87
CA ARG A 154 -4.71 11.88 13.83
C ARG A 154 -3.33 12.40 14.13
N VAL A 155 -2.32 11.65 13.70
CA VAL A 155 -0.92 12.08 13.76
C VAL A 155 -0.69 13.18 12.72
N LYS A 156 0.00 14.23 13.12
CA LYS A 156 0.35 15.40 12.30
C LYS A 156 1.81 15.37 11.83
N ASP A 157 2.68 14.61 12.50
CA ASP A 157 4.06 14.37 12.07
C ASP A 157 4.11 13.88 10.62
N LYS A 158 4.62 14.73 9.71
CA LYS A 158 4.71 14.44 8.28
C LYS A 158 5.64 13.27 7.95
N GLN A 159 6.51 12.87 8.88
CA GLN A 159 7.42 11.75 8.73
C GLN A 159 6.91 10.46 9.37
N ALA A 160 5.68 10.44 9.91
CA ALA A 160 5.15 9.28 10.62
C ALA A 160 5.16 7.99 9.77
N MET A 161 4.95 8.10 8.45
CA MET A 161 5.04 6.96 7.54
C MET A 161 6.43 6.31 7.53
N GLN A 162 7.51 7.05 7.77
CA GLN A 162 8.88 6.51 7.81
C GLN A 162 9.12 5.51 8.96
N ARG A 163 8.24 5.50 9.97
CA ARG A 163 8.31 4.54 11.07
C ARG A 163 7.89 3.13 10.65
N ILE A 164 7.13 3.00 9.55
CA ILE A 164 6.78 1.68 9.00
C ILE A 164 8.07 1.08 8.42
N LYS A 165 8.45 -0.07 8.97
CA LYS A 165 9.65 -0.81 8.56
C LYS A 165 9.31 -1.81 7.45
N ALA A 166 10.23 -1.99 6.50
CA ALA A 166 10.01 -2.89 5.37
C ALA A 166 9.78 -4.33 5.81
N GLU A 167 10.49 -4.78 6.85
CA GLU A 167 10.38 -6.11 7.42
C GLU A 167 8.97 -6.41 7.93
N SER A 168 8.29 -5.42 8.50
CA SER A 168 6.89 -5.57 8.95
C SER A 168 5.93 -5.74 7.77
N VAL A 169 6.19 -5.06 6.65
CA VAL A 169 5.37 -5.17 5.43
C VAL A 169 5.65 -6.49 4.71
N ILE A 170 6.90 -6.93 4.66
CA ILE A 170 7.31 -8.24 4.12
C ILE A 170 6.68 -9.38 4.94
N ALA A 171 6.73 -9.28 6.28
CA ALA A 171 6.10 -10.27 7.16
C ALA A 171 4.58 -10.33 6.95
N MET A 172 3.93 -9.18 6.79
CA MET A 172 2.50 -9.12 6.48
C MET A 172 2.20 -9.70 5.10
N PHE A 173 3.01 -9.39 4.08
CA PHE A 173 2.90 -10.00 2.76
C PHE A 173 2.93 -11.53 2.85
N ASP A 174 3.93 -12.10 3.55
CA ASP A 174 4.04 -13.55 3.72
C ASP A 174 2.86 -14.16 4.49
N GLN A 175 2.34 -13.44 5.49
CA GLN A 175 1.14 -13.85 6.23
C GLN A 175 -0.09 -13.88 5.31
N VAL A 176 -0.32 -12.83 4.51
CA VAL A 176 -1.49 -12.75 3.62
C VAL A 176 -1.41 -13.80 2.53
N VAL A 177 -0.24 -13.97 1.90
CA VAL A 177 0.03 -15.04 0.93
C VAL A 177 -0.31 -16.41 1.51
N LYS A 178 0.05 -16.68 2.77
CA LYS A 178 -0.31 -17.94 3.42
C LYS A 178 -1.82 -18.06 3.72
N SER A 179 -2.45 -16.99 4.21
CA SER A 179 -3.86 -17.00 4.63
C SER A 179 -4.84 -17.10 3.45
N GLU A 180 -4.49 -16.48 2.33
CA GLU A 180 -5.30 -16.43 1.09
C GLU A 180 -4.91 -17.53 0.08
N ALA A 181 -3.75 -18.18 0.27
CA ALA A 181 -3.24 -19.31 -0.53
C ALA A 181 -3.18 -19.10 -2.06
N LEU A 182 -2.82 -17.96 -2.64
CA LEU A 182 -1.85 -16.95 -2.22
C LEU A 182 -0.41 -17.43 -2.41
#